data_AF-A0A1X9LN01-F1
#
_entry.id   AF-A0A1X9LN01-F1
#
_cell.length_a   1.000
_cell.length_b   1.000
_cell.length_c   1.000
_cell.angle_alpha   90.00
_cell.angle_beta   90.00
_cell.angle_gamma   90.00
#
_symmetry.space_group_name_H-M   'P 1'
#
loop_
_entity.id
_entity.type
_entity.pdbx_description
1 polymer ?
#
loop_
_entity_poly.entity_id
_entity_poly.type
_entity_poly.pdbx_seq_one_letter_code
_entity_poly.pdbx_strand_id
1 'polypeptide(L)'
;MSSPNPLQGWYPDPRDRTRMRYWDGAQWVGESQPMATPAAKSAGSRAWRPTLITWIIAAVALLTAIIAAATNGFAGFLVMLGLFALAGGVWTLATRKPGWLNLAGRRVAAVAVTGGAVVALLLGALVAPSQAKPGPDIAVGVSSSATPSATAAPSAKPSKTPTPKPTPVTKTETVEVSEPVPFASTSYEDASVDAGSTVLVTAGVAGTKVSVFKVTTVDGVETSRTLVSETVTVAPVDEVTAIGTRQPEPVAPPAAAEPEPVAQGGGCDPNYSGCVPIASDVDCAGGSGNGPAYVSGPIEVIGTDIYDLDRDGDGIACE
;
A
#
# COMPACT_ATOMS: atom_id res chain seq x y z
N MET A 1 25.63 20.77 54.38
CA MET A 1 25.75 20.20 53.02
C MET A 1 24.70 20.87 52.16
N SER A 2 25.05 21.96 51.47
CA SER A 2 24.14 22.65 50.57
C SER A 2 24.02 21.84 49.29
N SER A 3 22.83 21.34 48.96
CA SER A 3 22.59 20.70 47.66
C SER A 3 22.94 21.68 46.53
N PRO A 4 23.64 21.23 45.48
CA PRO A 4 23.89 22.08 44.32
C PRO A 4 22.56 22.57 43.74
N ASN A 5 22.47 23.87 43.49
CA ASN A 5 21.28 24.47 42.89
C ASN A 5 21.04 23.81 41.52
N PRO A 6 19.81 23.38 41.19
CA PRO A 6 19.53 22.74 39.92
C PRO A 6 19.83 23.71 38.77
N LEU A 7 20.45 23.19 37.69
CA LEU A 7 20.70 23.93 36.46
C LEU A 7 19.38 24.41 35.84
N GLN A 8 19.41 25.44 35.00
CA GLN A 8 18.19 25.93 34.34
C GLN A 8 17.55 24.82 33.47
N GLY A 9 16.25 24.57 33.63
CA GLY A 9 15.58 23.46 32.93
C GLY A 9 14.18 23.13 33.44
N TRP A 10 13.57 22.10 32.85
CA TRP A 10 12.26 21.57 33.28
C TRP A 10 12.44 20.53 34.39
N TYR A 11 11.72 20.72 35.50
CA TYR A 11 11.77 19.83 36.65
C TYR A 11 10.35 19.49 37.14
N PRO A 12 10.16 18.39 37.88
CA PRO A 12 8.89 18.09 38.54
C PRO A 12 8.45 19.25 39.45
N ASP A 13 7.19 19.67 39.36
CA ASP A 13 6.67 20.78 40.17
C ASP A 13 6.65 20.37 41.67
N PRO A 14 7.26 21.15 42.57
CA PRO A 14 7.26 20.85 44.01
C PRO A 14 5.87 20.77 44.64
N ARG A 15 4.88 21.45 44.04
CA ARG A 15 3.49 21.48 44.50
C ARG A 15 2.64 20.35 43.91
N ASP A 16 3.02 19.85 42.73
CA ASP A 16 2.32 18.77 42.03
C ASP A 16 3.31 17.92 41.22
N ARG A 17 3.65 16.75 41.76
CA ARG A 17 4.61 15.82 41.14
C ARG A 17 4.13 15.22 39.81
N THR A 18 2.88 15.43 39.42
CA THR A 18 2.33 14.96 38.13
C THR A 18 2.56 15.94 36.98
N ARG A 19 3.13 17.11 37.28
CA ARG A 19 3.37 18.20 36.33
C ARG A 19 4.83 18.61 36.33
N MET A 20 5.28 19.21 35.24
CA MET A 20 6.60 19.81 35.12
C MET A 20 6.48 21.34 35.11
N ARG A 21 7.46 22.01 35.73
CA ARG A 21 7.58 23.47 35.73
C ARG A 21 9.02 23.87 35.41
N TYR A 22 9.19 25.04 34.83
CA TYR A 22 10.51 25.52 34.43
C TYR A 22 11.20 26.25 35.59
N TRP A 23 12.46 25.90 35.85
CA TRP A 23 13.34 26.56 36.81
C TRP A 23 14.35 27.42 36.04
N ASP A 24 14.37 28.73 36.31
CA ASP A 24 15.21 29.68 35.58
C ASP A 24 16.65 29.77 36.12
N GLY A 25 16.96 29.08 37.23
CA GLY A 25 18.24 29.15 37.95
C GLY A 25 18.15 29.87 39.30
N ALA A 26 17.07 30.63 39.55
CA ALA A 26 16.82 31.35 40.79
C ALA A 26 15.40 31.14 41.36
N GLN A 27 14.39 30.97 40.49
CA GLN A 27 12.99 30.77 40.86
C GLN A 27 12.21 29.94 39.83
N TRP A 28 11.02 29.47 40.24
CA TRP A 28 10.08 28.78 39.35
C TRP A 28 9.28 29.79 38.53
N VAL A 29 9.37 29.71 37.21
CA VAL A 29 8.70 30.64 36.29
C VAL A 29 7.67 29.93 35.42
N GLY A 30 6.68 30.68 34.94
CA GLY A 30 5.61 30.17 34.08
C GLY A 30 4.59 29.27 34.78
N GLU A 31 3.64 28.78 33.98
CA GLU A 31 2.56 27.88 34.39
C GLU A 31 2.99 26.42 34.23
N SER A 32 2.57 25.55 35.15
CA SER A 32 2.96 24.14 35.14
C SER A 32 2.33 23.42 33.96
N GLN A 33 3.07 22.52 33.30
CA GLN A 33 2.57 21.73 32.17
C GLN A 33 2.42 20.27 32.59
N PRO A 34 1.41 19.53 32.08
CA PRO A 34 1.29 18.11 32.35
C PRO A 34 2.58 17.42 31.93
N MET A 35 3.10 16.53 32.78
CA MET A 35 4.25 15.72 32.41
C MET A 35 3.87 14.93 31.16
N ALA A 36 4.60 15.13 30.06
CA ALA A 36 4.38 14.37 28.85
C ALA A 36 4.60 12.90 29.22
N THR A 37 3.51 12.16 29.42
CA THR A 37 3.56 10.72 29.53
C THR A 37 4.32 10.27 28.29
N PRO A 38 5.46 9.55 28.41
CA PRO A 38 6.02 8.92 27.22
C PRO A 38 4.87 8.11 26.65
N ALA A 39 4.42 8.50 25.45
CA ALA A 39 3.31 7.86 24.79
C ALA A 39 3.62 6.37 24.88
N ALA A 40 2.82 5.63 25.65
CA ALA A 40 2.96 4.19 25.77
C ALA A 40 3.08 3.73 24.33
N LYS A 41 4.27 3.21 23.95
CA LYS A 41 4.57 2.81 22.57
C LYS A 41 3.32 2.11 22.10
N SER A 42 2.57 2.74 21.20
CA SER A 42 1.34 2.17 20.70
C SER A 42 1.78 0.81 20.21
N ALA A 43 1.33 -0.28 20.85
CA ALA A 43 1.64 -1.61 20.41
C ALA A 43 1.20 -1.62 18.96
N GLY A 44 2.19 -1.56 18.05
CA GLY A 44 1.95 -1.21 16.68
C GLY A 44 0.86 -2.13 16.17
N SER A 45 -0.27 -1.57 15.74
CA SER A 45 -1.21 -2.33 14.94
C SER A 45 -0.36 -2.90 13.81
N ARG A 46 -0.10 -4.20 13.85
CA ARG A 46 0.77 -4.87 12.87
C ARG A 46 0.18 -4.55 11.51
N ALA A 47 0.79 -3.61 10.80
CA ALA A 47 0.27 -3.08 9.55
C ALA A 47 0.09 -4.29 8.63
N TRP A 48 -1.17 -4.54 8.27
CA TRP A 48 -1.53 -5.69 7.46
C TRP A 48 -0.83 -5.54 6.12
N ARG A 49 0.10 -6.45 5.83
CA ARG A 49 0.79 -6.54 4.54
C ARG A 49 0.09 -7.63 3.73
N PRO A 50 -0.82 -7.29 2.81
CA PRO A 50 -1.45 -8.30 1.95
C PRO A 50 -0.35 -8.98 1.13
N THR A 51 -0.27 -10.30 1.26
CA THR A 51 0.60 -11.14 0.42
C THR A 51 0.03 -11.27 -0.98
N LEU A 52 0.84 -11.75 -1.92
CA LEU A 52 0.44 -11.99 -3.31
C LEU A 52 -0.82 -12.89 -3.42
N ILE A 53 -0.96 -13.84 -2.50
CA ILE A 53 -2.13 -14.74 -2.43
C ILE A 53 -3.41 -13.96 -2.08
N THR A 54 -3.34 -12.96 -1.19
CA THR A 54 -4.47 -12.08 -0.86
C THR A 54 -4.97 -11.32 -2.07
N TRP A 55 -4.05 -10.82 -2.91
CA TRP A 55 -4.39 -10.13 -4.15
C TRP A 55 -4.98 -11.08 -5.20
N ILE A 56 -4.48 -12.32 -5.29
CA ILE A 56 -5.05 -13.34 -6.18
C ILE A 56 -6.50 -13.66 -5.76
N ILE A 57 -6.76 -13.86 -4.47
CA ILE A 57 -8.11 -14.15 -3.97
C ILE A 57 -9.06 -12.96 -4.23
N ALA A 58 -8.60 -11.73 -4.00
CA ALA A 58 -9.40 -10.52 -4.28
C ALA A 58 -9.71 -10.39 -5.78
N ALA A 59 -8.74 -10.65 -6.66
CA ALA A 59 -8.93 -10.59 -8.11
C ALA A 59 -9.89 -11.68 -8.60
N VAL A 60 -9.80 -12.91 -8.09
CA VAL A 60 -10.73 -14.00 -8.43
C VAL A 60 -12.14 -13.69 -7.94
N ALA A 61 -12.28 -13.11 -6.73
CA ALA A 61 -13.59 -12.70 -6.21
C ALA A 61 -14.20 -11.55 -7.02
N LEU A 62 -13.38 -10.58 -7.45
CA LEU A 62 -13.82 -9.49 -8.32
C LEU A 62 -14.26 -10.02 -9.70
N LEU A 63 -13.45 -10.89 -10.31
CA LEU A 63 -13.72 -11.46 -11.63
C LEU A 63 -14.98 -12.34 -11.61
N THR A 64 -15.17 -13.15 -10.56
CA THR A 64 -16.40 -13.94 -10.38
C THR A 64 -17.62 -13.05 -10.13
N ALA A 65 -17.49 -11.95 -9.38
CA ALA A 65 -18.57 -10.96 -9.20
C ALA A 65 -18.95 -10.26 -10.52
N ILE A 66 -17.98 -9.93 -11.36
CA ILE A 66 -18.22 -9.36 -12.70
C ILE A 66 -18.95 -10.37 -13.60
N ILE A 67 -18.52 -11.64 -13.60
CA ILE A 67 -19.18 -12.71 -14.38
C ILE A 67 -20.63 -12.92 -13.89
N ALA A 68 -20.86 -12.95 -12.58
CA ALA A 68 -22.20 -13.10 -12.01
C ALA A 68 -23.11 -11.90 -12.27
N ALA A 69 -22.56 -10.68 -12.30
CA ALA A 69 -23.29 -9.48 -12.67
C ALA A 69 -23.71 -9.48 -14.15
N ALA A 70 -22.88 -10.05 -15.03
CA ALA A 70 -23.19 -10.16 -16.45
C ALA A 70 -24.33 -11.16 -16.74
N THR A 71 -24.52 -12.19 -15.91
CA THR A 71 -25.60 -13.19 -16.10
C THR A 71 -26.91 -12.83 -15.40
N ASN A 72 -26.87 -12.19 -14.22
CA ASN A 72 -28.04 -12.01 -13.35
C ASN A 72 -28.32 -10.55 -12.95
N GLY A 73 -27.62 -9.58 -13.56
CA GLY A 73 -27.80 -8.15 -13.29
C GLY A 73 -27.41 -7.74 -11.85
N PHE A 74 -27.85 -6.54 -11.45
CA PHE A 74 -27.52 -5.93 -10.15
C PHE A 74 -27.90 -6.81 -8.95
N ALA A 75 -28.94 -7.65 -9.07
CA ALA A 75 -29.35 -8.58 -8.03
C ALA A 75 -28.30 -9.69 -7.76
N GLY A 76 -27.65 -10.21 -8.80
CA GLY A 76 -26.57 -11.19 -8.66
C GLY A 76 -25.34 -10.63 -7.94
N PHE A 77 -25.02 -9.36 -8.20
CA PHE A 77 -23.93 -8.64 -7.54
C PHE A 77 -24.16 -8.49 -6.02
N LEU A 78 -25.39 -8.13 -5.61
CA LEU A 78 -25.72 -7.96 -4.19
C LEU A 78 -25.71 -9.28 -3.41
N VAL A 79 -26.18 -10.38 -4.02
CA VAL A 79 -26.11 -11.72 -3.41
C VAL A 79 -24.65 -12.16 -3.21
N MET A 80 -23.77 -11.87 -4.18
CA MET A 80 -22.34 -12.17 -4.06
C MET A 80 -21.63 -11.33 -2.99
N LEU A 81 -21.95 -10.04 -2.86
CA LEU A 81 -21.46 -9.22 -1.74
C LEU A 81 -21.91 -9.78 -0.38
N GLY A 82 -23.15 -10.25 -0.29
CA GLY A 82 -23.68 -10.92 0.90
C GLY A 82 -22.89 -12.18 1.28
N LEU A 83 -22.65 -13.07 0.31
CA LEU A 83 -21.88 -14.31 0.53
C LEU A 83 -20.40 -14.04 0.87
N PHE A 84 -19.79 -13.03 0.25
CA PHE A 84 -18.42 -12.60 0.53
C PHE A 84 -18.26 -12.11 1.97
N ALA A 85 -19.19 -11.25 2.43
CA ALA A 85 -19.24 -10.79 3.82
C ALA A 85 -19.46 -11.95 4.80
N LEU A 86 -20.35 -12.90 4.45
CA LEU A 86 -20.64 -14.10 5.25
C LEU A 86 -19.39 -14.99 5.38
N ALA A 87 -18.71 -15.29 4.27
CA ALA A 87 -17.50 -16.13 4.26
C ALA A 87 -16.36 -15.51 5.06
N GLY A 88 -16.11 -14.21 4.91
CA GLY A 88 -15.10 -13.51 5.70
C GLY A 88 -15.46 -13.38 7.19
N GLY A 89 -16.74 -13.21 7.51
CA GLY A 89 -17.25 -13.24 8.88
C GLY A 89 -17.10 -14.62 9.55
N VAL A 90 -17.43 -15.71 8.85
CA VAL A 90 -17.28 -17.08 9.37
C VAL A 90 -15.81 -17.44 9.56
N TRP A 91 -14.96 -17.10 8.59
CA TRP A 91 -13.51 -17.34 8.68
C TRP A 91 -12.87 -16.62 9.87
N THR A 92 -13.22 -15.35 10.09
CA THR A 92 -12.70 -14.55 11.22
C THR A 92 -13.17 -15.10 12.57
N LEU A 93 -14.42 -15.59 12.67
CA LEU A 93 -14.93 -16.24 13.87
C LEU A 93 -14.23 -17.58 14.16
N ALA A 94 -13.98 -18.39 13.12
CA ALA A 94 -13.34 -19.69 13.22
C ALA A 94 -11.84 -19.60 13.57
N THR A 95 -11.11 -18.70 12.90
CA THR A 95 -9.65 -18.58 13.06
C THR A 95 -9.23 -17.60 14.17
N ARG A 96 -10.17 -16.81 14.71
CA ARG A 96 -9.94 -15.72 15.68
C ARG A 96 -8.89 -14.69 15.24
N LYS A 97 -8.55 -14.67 13.95
CA LYS A 97 -7.61 -13.73 13.33
C LYS A 97 -8.39 -12.73 12.47
N PRO A 98 -7.91 -11.49 12.30
CA PRO A 98 -8.46 -10.60 11.30
C PRO A 98 -8.19 -11.25 9.93
N GLY A 99 -9.25 -11.79 9.33
CA GLY A 99 -9.19 -12.34 7.99
C GLY A 99 -9.02 -11.23 6.95
N TRP A 100 -9.13 -11.59 5.69
CA TRP A 100 -9.05 -10.67 4.54
C TRP A 100 -9.98 -9.44 4.59
N LEU A 101 -11.08 -9.50 5.37
CA LEU A 101 -11.99 -8.36 5.61
C LEU A 101 -11.53 -7.43 6.75
N ASN A 102 -10.40 -7.71 7.41
CA ASN A 102 -9.83 -6.92 8.51
C ASN A 102 -10.84 -6.52 9.62
N LEU A 103 -11.78 -7.42 9.93
CA LEU A 103 -12.82 -7.20 10.93
C LEU A 103 -12.18 -7.20 12.33
N ALA A 104 -12.13 -6.02 12.95
CA ALA A 104 -11.55 -5.80 14.28
C ALA A 104 -12.46 -6.35 15.39
N GLY A 105 -12.45 -7.68 15.55
CA GLY A 105 -13.04 -8.37 16.69
C GLY A 105 -14.33 -9.15 16.39
N ARG A 106 -14.64 -10.08 17.31
CA ARG A 106 -15.73 -11.07 17.15
C ARG A 106 -17.13 -10.46 17.03
N ARG A 107 -17.36 -9.27 17.61
CA ARG A 107 -18.66 -8.57 17.53
C ARG A 107 -18.92 -8.04 16.12
N VAL A 108 -17.90 -7.47 15.47
CA VAL A 108 -18.00 -6.94 14.10
C VAL A 108 -18.13 -8.08 13.08
N ALA A 109 -17.39 -9.18 13.30
CA ALA A 109 -17.51 -10.38 12.50
C ALA A 109 -18.92 -11.02 12.57
N ALA A 110 -19.55 -11.05 13.76
CA ALA A 110 -20.90 -11.56 13.92
C ALA A 110 -21.93 -10.72 13.14
N VAL A 111 -21.78 -9.38 13.16
CA VAL A 111 -22.64 -8.46 12.38
C VAL A 111 -22.46 -8.68 10.87
N ALA A 112 -21.24 -8.92 10.40
CA ALA A 112 -20.97 -9.23 8.99
C ALA A 112 -21.62 -10.57 8.55
N VAL A 113 -21.61 -11.60 9.41
CA VAL A 113 -22.29 -12.88 9.13
C VAL A 113 -23.81 -12.71 9.07
N THR A 114 -24.41 -12.03 10.05
CA THR A 114 -25.86 -11.82 10.07
C THR A 114 -26.32 -10.92 8.92
N GLY A 115 -25.58 -9.85 8.62
CA GLY A 115 -25.88 -8.96 7.50
C GLY A 115 -25.73 -9.64 6.14
N GLY A 116 -24.64 -10.38 5.94
CA GLY A 116 -24.39 -11.12 4.71
C GLY A 116 -25.44 -12.22 4.45
N ALA A 117 -25.85 -12.95 5.49
CA ALA A 117 -26.88 -13.98 5.39
C ALA A 117 -28.27 -13.41 5.07
N VAL A 118 -28.65 -12.28 5.67
CA VAL A 118 -29.94 -11.61 5.41
C VAL A 118 -30.00 -11.07 3.98
N VAL A 119 -28.94 -10.44 3.49
CA VAL A 119 -28.86 -9.95 2.10
C VAL A 119 -28.91 -11.10 1.09
N ALA A 120 -28.20 -12.20 1.36
CA ALA A 120 -28.21 -13.38 0.48
C ALA A 120 -29.59 -14.08 0.46
N LEU A 121 -30.27 -14.18 1.60
CA LEU A 121 -31.57 -14.85 1.69
C LEU A 121 -32.74 -14.00 1.17
N LEU A 122 -32.78 -12.70 1.46
CA LEU A 122 -33.89 -11.83 1.02
C LEU A 122 -33.83 -11.48 -0.47
N LEU A 123 -32.64 -11.37 -1.06
CA LEU A 123 -32.49 -11.08 -2.49
C LEU A 123 -32.38 -12.34 -3.36
N GLY A 124 -31.98 -13.49 -2.78
CA GLY A 124 -31.96 -14.77 -3.48
C GLY A 124 -33.35 -15.29 -3.88
N ALA A 125 -34.40 -14.90 -3.15
CA ALA A 125 -35.78 -15.29 -3.45
C ALA A 125 -36.38 -14.63 -4.71
N LEU A 126 -35.74 -13.59 -5.26
CA LEU A 126 -36.19 -12.93 -6.50
C LEU A 126 -35.51 -13.46 -7.78
N VAL A 127 -34.57 -14.41 -7.66
CA VAL A 127 -33.80 -15.00 -8.77
C VAL A 127 -34.29 -16.42 -9.09
N ALA A 128 -35.58 -16.70 -8.88
CA ALA A 128 -36.19 -17.90 -9.42
C ALA A 128 -36.22 -17.76 -10.96
N PRO A 129 -35.67 -18.71 -11.74
CA PRO A 129 -35.77 -18.66 -13.18
C PRO A 129 -37.24 -18.82 -13.57
N SER A 130 -37.85 -17.75 -14.07
CA SER A 130 -39.11 -17.84 -14.80
C SER A 130 -38.84 -18.66 -16.07
N GLN A 131 -39.00 -19.98 -15.98
CA GLN A 131 -39.02 -20.87 -17.13
C GLN A 131 -40.22 -20.49 -18.00
N ALA A 132 -39.97 -19.62 -18.99
CA ALA A 132 -40.92 -19.35 -20.05
C ALA A 132 -41.04 -20.62 -20.90
N LYS A 133 -42.08 -21.38 -20.61
CA LYS A 133 -42.56 -22.56 -21.33
C LYS A 133 -42.75 -22.21 -22.82
N PRO A 134 -42.07 -22.85 -23.78
CA PRO A 134 -42.41 -22.71 -25.19
C PRO A 134 -43.70 -23.52 -25.44
N GLY A 135 -44.80 -22.83 -25.72
CA GLY A 135 -46.03 -23.41 -26.24
C GLY A 135 -46.11 -23.17 -27.77
N PRO A 136 -46.67 -24.11 -28.55
CA PRO A 136 -46.40 -24.23 -29.98
C PRO A 136 -47.32 -23.37 -30.87
N ASP A 137 -46.78 -23.12 -32.07
CA ASP A 137 -47.39 -22.84 -33.38
C ASP A 137 -48.35 -21.66 -33.52
N ILE A 138 -48.06 -20.74 -34.45
CA ILE A 138 -48.76 -20.70 -35.75
C ILE A 138 -47.78 -20.24 -36.84
N ALA A 139 -47.62 -21.11 -37.82
CA ALA A 139 -46.97 -20.87 -39.09
C ALA A 139 -47.78 -19.91 -39.98
N VAL A 140 -47.12 -18.90 -40.54
CA VAL A 140 -47.33 -18.41 -41.91
C VAL A 140 -45.94 -17.89 -42.33
N GLY A 141 -45.24 -18.40 -43.33
CA GLY A 141 -45.75 -18.95 -44.58
C GLY A 141 -45.45 -17.98 -45.72
N VAL A 142 -44.17 -17.94 -46.12
CA VAL A 142 -43.71 -17.83 -47.52
C VAL A 142 -43.79 -16.47 -48.27
N SER A 143 -42.61 -16.12 -48.80
CA SER A 143 -42.29 -15.40 -50.05
C SER A 143 -42.87 -14.02 -50.36
N SER A 144 -41.95 -13.06 -50.40
CA SER A 144 -41.93 -12.03 -51.43
C SER A 144 -41.52 -12.63 -52.78
N SER A 145 -42.33 -12.44 -53.84
CA SER A 145 -41.82 -12.26 -55.21
C SER A 145 -42.90 -11.75 -56.16
N ALA A 146 -42.50 -10.73 -56.94
CA ALA A 146 -42.89 -10.38 -58.31
C ALA A 146 -44.35 -10.02 -58.68
N THR A 147 -44.48 -8.80 -59.21
CA THR A 147 -45.42 -8.32 -60.24
C THR A 147 -45.37 -9.21 -61.51
N PRO A 148 -46.44 -9.34 -62.33
CA PRO A 148 -46.82 -8.28 -63.29
C PRO A 148 -48.32 -8.11 -63.63
N SER A 149 -48.65 -6.87 -64.02
CA SER A 149 -49.42 -6.41 -65.20
C SER A 149 -50.82 -6.96 -65.61
N ALA A 150 -51.72 -5.97 -65.81
CA ALA A 150 -52.77 -5.78 -66.84
C ALA A 150 -54.16 -6.48 -66.75
N THR A 151 -55.24 -5.67 -66.65
CA THR A 151 -56.17 -5.37 -67.79
C THR A 151 -57.45 -4.63 -67.35
N ALA A 152 -57.73 -3.55 -68.11
CA ALA A 152 -58.90 -2.68 -68.38
C ALA A 152 -60.31 -2.89 -67.75
N ALA A 153 -61.00 -1.78 -67.44
CA ALA A 153 -62.24 -1.23 -68.08
C ALA A 153 -62.75 0.05 -67.32
N PRO A 154 -63.68 0.91 -67.80
CA PRO A 154 -63.39 2.34 -68.00
C PRO A 154 -64.29 3.37 -67.25
N SER A 155 -63.80 4.62 -67.26
CA SER A 155 -64.50 5.91 -67.39
C SER A 155 -65.58 6.33 -66.37
N ALA A 156 -65.21 7.30 -65.51
CA ALA A 156 -66.08 8.40 -65.11
C ALA A 156 -65.27 9.73 -64.98
N LYS A 157 -65.54 10.62 -65.94
CA LYS A 157 -65.45 12.10 -66.03
C LYS A 157 -64.67 12.91 -64.96
N PRO A 158 -63.87 13.93 -65.37
CA PRO A 158 -62.83 14.53 -64.53
C PRO A 158 -63.40 15.58 -63.56
N SER A 159 -63.01 15.47 -62.30
CA SER A 159 -63.03 16.60 -61.35
C SER A 159 -61.59 16.95 -61.03
N LYS A 160 -61.20 18.21 -61.28
CA LYS A 160 -59.86 18.73 -60.99
C LYS A 160 -59.70 18.83 -59.47
N THR A 161 -59.23 17.74 -58.86
CA THR A 161 -58.73 17.76 -57.48
C THR A 161 -57.34 18.40 -57.49
N PRO A 162 -57.06 19.42 -56.67
CA PRO A 162 -55.72 19.98 -56.56
C PRO A 162 -54.77 18.89 -56.04
N THR A 163 -53.71 18.63 -56.78
CA THR A 163 -52.58 17.78 -56.36
C THR A 163 -52.08 18.27 -55.00
N PRO A 164 -52.05 17.44 -53.93
CA PRO A 164 -51.41 17.83 -52.69
C PRO A 164 -49.92 18.04 -53.01
N LYS A 165 -49.46 19.29 -52.90
CA LYS A 165 -48.04 19.61 -52.93
C LYS A 165 -47.38 18.82 -51.78
N PRO A 166 -46.35 18.00 -52.03
CA PRO A 166 -45.67 17.28 -50.95
C PRO A 166 -45.15 18.32 -49.96
N THR A 167 -45.67 18.26 -48.74
CA THR A 167 -45.18 19.11 -47.66
C THR A 167 -43.97 18.36 -47.07
N PRO A 168 -42.76 18.94 -47.10
CA PRO A 168 -41.57 18.26 -46.59
C PRO A 168 -41.76 17.95 -45.11
N VAL A 169 -41.51 16.71 -44.72
CA VAL A 169 -41.68 16.28 -43.33
C VAL A 169 -40.41 16.63 -42.58
N THR A 170 -40.49 17.60 -41.67
CA THR A 170 -39.38 18.00 -40.80
C THR A 170 -39.51 17.29 -39.45
N LYS A 171 -38.47 16.55 -39.06
CA LYS A 171 -38.37 15.91 -37.74
C LYS A 171 -37.21 16.49 -36.97
N THR A 172 -37.41 16.70 -35.66
CA THR A 172 -36.36 17.06 -34.72
C THR A 172 -36.13 15.90 -33.77
N GLU A 173 -34.86 15.55 -33.55
CA GLU A 173 -34.44 14.49 -32.63
C GLU A 173 -33.31 15.00 -31.73
N THR A 174 -33.23 14.45 -30.52
CA THR A 174 -32.16 14.74 -29.57
C THR A 174 -31.20 13.56 -29.57
N VAL A 175 -29.92 13.80 -29.84
CA VAL A 175 -28.88 12.77 -29.94
C VAL A 175 -27.81 13.09 -28.90
N GLU A 176 -27.50 12.12 -28.05
CA GLU A 176 -26.41 12.23 -27.08
C GLU A 176 -25.14 11.59 -27.64
N VAL A 177 -24.02 12.30 -27.53
CA VAL A 177 -22.70 11.81 -27.95
C VAL A 177 -21.77 11.87 -26.75
N SER A 178 -21.13 10.75 -26.44
CA SER A 178 -20.18 10.61 -25.34
C SER A 178 -18.75 10.65 -25.89
N GLU A 179 -17.92 11.54 -25.35
CA GLU A 179 -16.52 11.71 -25.72
C GLU A 179 -15.62 11.61 -24.47
N PRO A 180 -14.43 10.98 -24.56
CA PRO A 180 -13.50 10.93 -23.45
C PRO A 180 -12.87 12.32 -23.20
N VAL A 181 -12.65 12.66 -21.92
CA VAL A 181 -11.89 13.84 -21.50
C VAL A 181 -10.51 13.37 -21.06
N PRO A 182 -9.40 13.87 -21.65
CA PRO A 182 -8.07 13.45 -21.24
C PRO A 182 -7.76 13.89 -19.80
N PHE A 183 -6.91 13.12 -19.12
CA PHE A 183 -6.38 13.47 -17.80
C PHE A 183 -5.05 14.22 -17.92
N ALA A 184 -4.72 15.04 -16.92
CA ALA A 184 -3.40 15.65 -16.82
C ALA A 184 -2.41 14.72 -16.09
N SER A 185 -1.11 14.93 -16.27
CA SER A 185 -0.07 14.24 -15.50
C SER A 185 0.73 15.27 -14.69
N THR A 186 0.98 14.96 -13.43
CA THR A 186 1.74 15.80 -12.49
C THR A 186 2.75 14.96 -11.73
N SER A 187 3.84 15.60 -11.31
CA SER A 187 4.88 14.96 -10.51
C SER A 187 5.26 15.80 -9.30
N TYR A 188 5.69 15.11 -8.24
CA TYR A 188 6.21 15.73 -7.03
C TYR A 188 7.44 14.97 -6.52
N GLU A 189 8.33 15.66 -5.81
CA GLU A 189 9.53 15.06 -5.22
C GLU A 189 9.20 14.35 -3.89
N ASP A 190 9.69 13.12 -3.73
CA ASP A 190 9.46 12.29 -2.55
C ASP A 190 10.77 11.77 -1.95
N ALA A 191 11.11 12.26 -0.75
CA ALA A 191 12.32 11.89 -0.03
C ALA A 191 12.27 10.47 0.58
N SER A 192 11.12 9.77 0.48
CA SER A 192 11.01 8.37 0.87
C SER A 192 11.32 7.39 -0.26
N VAL A 193 11.35 7.88 -1.51
CA VAL A 193 11.66 7.09 -2.71
C VAL A 193 13.12 7.33 -3.11
N ASP A 194 13.82 6.26 -3.48
CA ASP A 194 15.23 6.31 -3.88
C ASP A 194 15.49 7.28 -5.03
N ALA A 195 16.56 8.08 -4.89
CA ALA A 195 16.99 9.02 -5.91
C ALA A 195 17.14 8.31 -7.27
N GLY A 196 16.55 8.90 -8.32
CA GLY A 196 16.53 8.34 -9.66
C GLY A 196 15.44 7.29 -9.93
N SER A 197 14.63 6.95 -8.92
CA SER A 197 13.43 6.12 -9.09
C SER A 197 12.18 6.98 -9.28
N THR A 198 11.20 6.43 -9.99
CA THR A 198 9.92 7.07 -10.26
C THR A 198 8.80 6.10 -9.91
N VAL A 199 7.82 6.54 -9.12
CA VAL A 199 6.71 5.69 -8.64
C VAL A 199 5.37 6.31 -9.02
N LEU A 200 4.52 5.55 -9.70
CA LEU A 200 3.15 5.95 -9.98
C LEU A 200 2.32 5.91 -8.68
N VAL A 201 1.87 7.07 -8.21
CA VAL A 201 1.09 7.23 -6.98
C VAL A 201 -0.40 7.15 -7.27
N THR A 202 -0.84 7.77 -8.37
CA THR A 202 -2.23 7.74 -8.82
C THR A 202 -2.23 7.56 -10.33
N ALA A 203 -2.91 6.53 -10.82
CA ALA A 203 -3.04 6.30 -12.25
C ALA A 203 -4.04 7.30 -12.85
N GLY A 204 -3.68 7.89 -13.99
CA GLY A 204 -4.58 8.76 -14.72
C GLY A 204 -5.75 8.00 -15.33
N VAL A 205 -6.95 8.58 -15.26
CA VAL A 205 -8.17 8.00 -15.84
C VAL A 205 -8.91 9.08 -16.61
N ALA A 206 -9.23 8.80 -17.88
CA ALA A 206 -9.99 9.72 -18.71
C ALA A 206 -11.41 9.91 -18.13
N GLY A 207 -11.87 11.16 -18.14
CA GLY A 207 -13.25 11.50 -17.83
C GLY A 207 -14.17 11.23 -19.01
N THR A 208 -15.44 11.58 -18.85
CA THR A 208 -16.47 11.46 -19.89
C THR A 208 -17.26 12.76 -19.98
N LYS A 209 -17.42 13.23 -21.22
CA LYS A 209 -18.21 14.40 -21.57
C LYS A 209 -19.37 13.98 -22.46
N VAL A 210 -20.57 14.44 -22.12
CA VAL A 210 -21.79 14.19 -22.89
C VAL A 210 -22.21 15.49 -23.56
N SER A 211 -22.28 15.44 -24.89
CA SER A 211 -22.76 16.51 -25.75
C SER A 211 -24.13 16.13 -26.30
N VAL A 212 -25.14 16.96 -26.04
CA VAL A 212 -26.51 16.76 -26.49
C VAL A 212 -26.75 17.63 -27.72
N PHE A 213 -27.05 17.00 -28.85
CA PHE A 213 -27.31 17.68 -30.12
C PHE A 213 -28.79 17.62 -30.48
N LYS A 214 -29.33 18.73 -30.97
CA LYS A 214 -30.61 18.79 -31.66
C LYS A 214 -30.34 18.61 -33.16
N VAL A 215 -30.75 17.46 -33.68
CA VAL A 215 -30.61 17.10 -35.10
C VAL A 215 -31.95 17.31 -35.79
N THR A 216 -31.95 18.10 -36.87
CA THR A 216 -33.12 18.33 -37.72
C THR A 216 -32.96 17.59 -39.03
N THR A 217 -33.89 16.70 -39.32
CA THR A 217 -33.96 15.92 -40.55
C THR A 217 -35.13 16.39 -41.40
N VAL A 218 -34.92 16.53 -42.71
CA VAL A 218 -35.97 16.79 -43.69
C VAL A 218 -35.98 15.61 -44.65
N ASP A 219 -37.14 14.96 -44.76
CA ASP A 219 -37.32 13.75 -45.59
C ASP A 219 -36.28 12.64 -45.28
N GLY A 220 -35.91 12.52 -44.00
CA GLY A 220 -34.95 11.54 -43.50
C GLY A 220 -33.47 11.93 -43.65
N VAL A 221 -33.15 13.06 -44.28
CA VAL A 221 -31.77 13.54 -44.46
C VAL A 221 -31.44 14.60 -43.41
N GLU A 222 -30.30 14.47 -42.73
CA GLU A 222 -29.84 15.45 -41.73
C GLU A 222 -29.55 16.79 -42.43
N THR A 223 -30.27 17.84 -42.03
CA THR A 223 -30.13 19.19 -42.61
C THR A 223 -29.49 20.19 -41.64
N SER A 224 -29.57 19.92 -40.33
CA SER A 224 -28.96 20.76 -39.30
C SER A 224 -28.63 19.95 -38.05
N ARG A 225 -27.51 20.26 -37.42
CA ARG A 225 -27.10 19.76 -36.11
C ARG A 225 -26.64 20.94 -35.27
N THR A 226 -27.27 21.12 -34.11
CA THR A 226 -26.93 22.20 -33.18
C THR A 226 -26.65 21.63 -31.80
N LEU A 227 -25.54 22.03 -31.17
CA LEU A 227 -25.22 21.67 -29.79
C LEU A 227 -26.19 22.38 -28.83
N VAL A 228 -26.87 21.63 -27.98
CA VAL A 228 -27.86 22.12 -27.01
C VAL A 228 -27.24 22.24 -25.63
N SER A 229 -26.50 21.21 -25.20
CA SER A 229 -25.79 21.21 -23.93
C SER A 229 -24.55 20.34 -24.01
N GLU A 230 -23.55 20.69 -23.23
CA GLU A 230 -22.32 19.92 -23.06
C GLU A 230 -22.02 19.86 -21.57
N THR A 231 -21.79 18.66 -21.04
CA THR A 231 -21.54 18.49 -19.60
C THR A 231 -20.57 17.35 -19.38
N VAL A 232 -19.59 17.57 -18.51
CA VAL A 232 -18.68 16.52 -18.03
C VAL A 232 -19.43 15.68 -17.00
N THR A 233 -19.77 14.44 -17.35
CA THR A 233 -20.50 13.52 -16.47
C THR A 233 -19.56 12.76 -15.55
N VAL A 234 -18.32 12.52 -16.00
CA VAL A 234 -17.24 11.93 -15.20
C VAL A 234 -16.03 12.83 -15.32
N ALA A 235 -15.56 13.39 -14.21
CA ALA A 235 -14.33 14.17 -14.22
C ALA A 235 -13.12 13.26 -14.50
N PRO A 236 -12.13 13.71 -15.28
CA PRO A 236 -10.87 13.00 -15.39
C PRO A 236 -10.15 12.96 -14.04
N VAL A 237 -9.41 11.88 -13.80
CA VAL A 237 -8.51 11.74 -12.65
C VAL A 237 -7.10 11.91 -13.15
N ASP A 238 -6.38 12.87 -12.59
CA ASP A 238 -5.01 13.16 -12.99
C ASP A 238 -4.05 12.04 -12.57
N GLU A 239 -3.04 11.82 -13.41
CA GLU A 239 -1.94 10.95 -13.12
C GLU A 239 -0.94 11.66 -12.20
N VAL A 240 -0.56 11.01 -11.10
CA VAL A 240 0.39 11.56 -10.13
C VAL A 240 1.57 10.61 -9.99
N THR A 241 2.76 11.15 -10.20
CA THR A 241 4.01 10.40 -10.15
C THR A 241 4.98 11.00 -9.13
N ALA A 242 5.48 10.19 -8.20
CA ALA A 242 6.52 10.59 -7.24
C ALA A 242 7.91 10.38 -7.84
N ILE A 243 8.75 11.42 -7.82
CA ILE A 243 10.16 11.38 -8.21
C ILE A 243 10.99 11.23 -6.93
N GLY A 244 11.77 10.17 -6.83
CA GLY A 244 12.57 9.90 -5.66
C GLY A 244 13.73 10.86 -5.48
N THR A 245 13.93 11.34 -4.25
CA THR A 245 15.03 12.21 -3.85
C THR A 245 15.82 11.66 -2.67
N ARG A 246 15.54 10.42 -2.23
CA ARG A 246 16.28 9.78 -1.14
C ARG A 246 17.69 9.44 -1.59
N GLN A 247 18.67 10.17 -1.06
CA GLN A 247 20.08 9.89 -1.29
C GLN A 247 20.51 8.68 -0.45
N PRO A 248 21.35 7.77 -0.98
CA PRO A 248 22.01 6.76 -0.15
C PRO A 248 22.79 7.44 0.98
N GLU A 249 22.81 6.80 2.15
CA GLU A 249 23.65 7.25 3.25
C GLU A 249 25.11 7.32 2.76
N PRO A 250 25.83 8.42 3.08
CA PRO A 250 27.25 8.50 2.77
C PRO A 250 27.95 7.28 3.33
N VAL A 251 28.68 6.56 2.47
CA VAL A 251 29.50 5.43 2.92
C VAL A 251 30.47 5.99 3.95
N ALA A 252 30.41 5.48 5.18
CA ALA A 252 31.36 5.87 6.20
C ALA A 252 32.77 5.66 5.65
N PRO A 253 33.71 6.60 5.85
CA PRO A 253 35.09 6.39 5.45
C PRO A 253 35.56 5.06 6.04
N PRO A 254 36.36 4.26 5.29
CA PRO A 254 36.87 3.00 5.81
C PRO A 254 37.52 3.29 7.15
N ALA A 255 37.13 2.50 8.17
CA ALA A 255 37.73 2.59 9.49
C ALA A 255 39.24 2.59 9.28
N ALA A 256 39.91 3.67 9.73
CA ALA A 256 41.35 3.71 9.73
C ALA A 256 41.83 2.42 10.38
N ALA A 257 42.68 1.67 9.67
CA ALA A 257 43.22 0.42 10.19
C ALA A 257 43.71 0.69 11.61
N GLU A 258 43.10 -0.01 12.58
CA GLU A 258 43.63 -0.07 13.93
C GLU A 258 45.09 -0.53 13.76
N PRO A 259 46.08 0.20 14.31
CA PRO A 259 47.47 -0.15 14.09
C PRO A 259 47.66 -1.60 14.52
N GLU A 260 48.07 -2.46 13.58
CA GLU A 260 48.46 -3.81 13.93
C GLU A 260 49.48 -3.73 15.06
N PRO A 261 49.36 -4.53 16.14
CA PRO A 261 50.38 -4.54 17.18
C PRO A 261 51.71 -4.88 16.49
N VAL A 262 52.64 -3.93 16.56
CA VAL A 262 53.99 -4.11 16.05
C VAL A 262 54.61 -5.31 16.76
N ALA A 263 54.66 -6.46 16.08
CA ALA A 263 55.53 -7.54 16.50
C ALA A 263 56.96 -6.99 16.44
N GLN A 264 57.57 -6.77 17.60
CA GLN A 264 58.97 -6.40 17.67
C GLN A 264 59.78 -7.58 17.12
N GLY A 265 60.26 -7.45 15.88
CA GLY A 265 61.03 -8.46 15.16
C GLY A 265 62.44 -8.66 15.73
N GLY A 266 62.54 -9.07 16.99
CA GLY A 266 63.80 -9.29 17.71
C GLY A 266 63.99 -10.70 18.27
N GLY A 267 63.06 -11.64 18.03
CA GLY A 267 63.11 -12.97 18.66
C GLY A 267 62.81 -12.96 20.16
N CYS A 268 62.20 -11.86 20.63
CA CYS A 268 61.77 -11.65 21.99
C CYS A 268 60.25 -11.85 22.08
N ASP A 269 59.78 -12.49 23.13
CA ASP A 269 58.35 -12.72 23.35
C ASP A 269 57.63 -11.43 23.80
N PRO A 270 56.55 -11.03 23.12
CA PRO A 270 55.85 -9.78 23.40
C PRO A 270 55.04 -9.78 24.70
N ASN A 271 54.84 -10.92 25.36
CA ASN A 271 54.11 -10.99 26.63
C ASN A 271 54.92 -10.48 27.83
N TYR A 272 56.18 -10.10 27.64
CA TYR A 272 57.10 -9.70 28.70
C TYR A 272 57.81 -8.39 28.37
N SER A 273 58.16 -7.61 29.39
CA SER A 273 58.97 -6.40 29.24
C SER A 273 60.44 -6.77 29.06
N GLY A 274 61.02 -6.41 27.91
CA GLY A 274 62.41 -6.75 27.59
C GLY A 274 62.50 -7.92 26.62
N CYS A 275 63.66 -8.59 26.58
CA CYS A 275 63.88 -9.68 25.64
C CYS A 275 63.84 -11.05 26.33
N VAL A 276 62.65 -11.62 26.44
CA VAL A 276 62.46 -13.05 26.77
C VAL A 276 62.62 -13.85 25.48
N PRO A 277 63.62 -14.74 25.35
CA PRO A 277 63.82 -15.51 24.12
C PRO A 277 62.60 -16.38 23.79
N ILE A 278 62.18 -16.43 22.54
CA ILE A 278 61.10 -17.34 22.12
C ILE A 278 61.66 -18.78 22.05
N ALA A 279 61.38 -19.57 23.07
CA ALA A 279 61.77 -20.98 23.17
C ALA A 279 60.58 -21.86 23.59
N SER A 280 60.77 -23.19 23.64
CA SER A 280 59.74 -24.12 24.14
C SER A 280 59.52 -24.00 25.65
N ASP A 281 60.54 -23.52 26.35
CA ASP A 281 60.57 -23.33 27.79
C ASP A 281 61.68 -22.31 28.09
N VAL A 282 61.41 -21.36 28.97
CA VAL A 282 62.35 -20.31 29.37
C VAL A 282 62.35 -20.29 30.89
N ASP A 283 63.52 -20.30 31.50
CA ASP A 283 63.66 -20.28 32.95
C ASP A 283 64.32 -19.00 33.44
N CYS A 284 64.10 -18.68 34.71
CA CYS A 284 64.83 -17.62 35.39
C CYS A 284 66.32 -17.99 35.57
N ALA A 285 67.21 -17.12 35.10
CA ALA A 285 68.65 -17.29 35.24
C ALA A 285 69.04 -17.32 36.72
N GLY A 286 69.75 -18.37 37.14
CA GLY A 286 70.12 -18.60 38.55
C GLY A 286 69.11 -19.42 39.35
N GLY A 287 67.97 -19.79 38.76
CA GLY A 287 67.00 -20.73 39.33
C GLY A 287 67.36 -22.21 39.11
N SER A 288 66.47 -23.11 39.53
CA SER A 288 66.60 -24.56 39.36
C SER A 288 66.05 -25.09 38.01
N GLY A 289 65.75 -24.19 37.08
CA GLY A 289 65.22 -24.50 35.76
C GLY A 289 66.12 -25.40 34.92
N ASN A 290 65.54 -26.09 33.94
CA ASN A 290 66.24 -27.03 33.06
C ASN A 290 65.87 -26.85 31.57
N GLY A 291 65.24 -25.73 31.26
CA GLY A 291 64.79 -25.31 29.95
C GLY A 291 65.95 -24.96 29.01
N PRO A 292 65.66 -24.89 27.70
CA PRO A 292 66.64 -24.59 26.66
C PRO A 292 67.07 -23.11 26.63
N ALA A 293 66.37 -22.22 27.30
CA ALA A 293 66.67 -20.79 27.35
C ALA A 293 66.49 -20.23 28.76
N TYR A 294 67.22 -19.15 29.06
CA TYR A 294 67.15 -18.48 30.36
C TYR A 294 67.03 -16.98 30.18
N VAL A 295 66.35 -16.33 31.10
CA VAL A 295 66.21 -14.88 31.15
C VAL A 295 66.56 -14.34 32.54
N SER A 296 67.24 -13.19 32.60
CA SER A 296 67.59 -12.53 33.87
C SER A 296 66.52 -11.50 34.22
N GLY A 297 65.87 -11.67 35.38
CA GLY A 297 64.87 -10.73 35.89
C GLY A 297 65.47 -9.55 36.66
N PRO A 298 64.62 -8.65 37.20
CA PRO A 298 63.15 -8.72 37.13
C PRO A 298 62.59 -8.27 35.77
N ILE A 299 61.53 -8.94 35.30
CA ILE A 299 60.85 -8.68 34.03
C ILE A 299 59.35 -8.57 34.26
N GLU A 300 58.70 -7.51 33.77
CA GLU A 300 57.26 -7.34 33.89
C GLU A 300 56.50 -8.23 32.88
N VAL A 301 55.41 -8.86 33.31
CA VAL A 301 54.51 -9.61 32.43
C VAL A 301 53.48 -8.63 31.85
N ILE A 302 53.64 -8.29 30.56
CA ILE A 302 52.76 -7.35 29.84
C ILE A 302 51.49 -8.07 29.36
N GLY A 303 51.61 -9.33 28.98
CA GLY A 303 50.54 -10.14 28.39
C GLY A 303 50.16 -11.32 29.27
N THR A 304 50.34 -12.53 28.74
CA THR A 304 50.14 -13.77 29.51
C THR A 304 51.49 -14.36 29.89
N ASP A 305 51.64 -14.82 31.13
CA ASP A 305 52.82 -15.57 31.53
C ASP A 305 52.79 -16.98 30.92
N ILE A 306 53.33 -17.13 29.71
CA ILE A 306 53.31 -18.39 28.96
C ILE A 306 54.42 -19.37 29.40
N TYR A 307 55.43 -18.89 30.11
CA TYR A 307 56.59 -19.63 30.59
C TYR A 307 56.57 -19.84 32.12
N ASP A 308 55.47 -19.45 32.79
CA ASP A 308 55.30 -19.54 34.25
C ASP A 308 56.48 -18.92 35.04
N LEU A 309 57.01 -17.78 34.54
CA LEU A 309 58.15 -17.07 35.12
C LEU A 309 57.77 -16.21 36.34
N ASP A 310 56.49 -15.84 36.45
CA ASP A 310 55.88 -15.10 37.56
C ASP A 310 55.06 -16.10 38.41
N ARG A 311 55.76 -16.80 39.32
CA ARG A 311 55.17 -17.91 40.07
C ARG A 311 54.19 -17.44 41.15
N ASP A 312 54.36 -16.25 41.70
CA ASP A 312 53.51 -15.70 42.74
C ASP A 312 52.38 -14.82 42.16
N GLY A 313 52.47 -14.44 40.88
CA GLY A 313 51.40 -13.81 40.10
C GLY A 313 51.28 -12.32 40.36
N ASP A 314 52.38 -11.67 40.75
CA ASP A 314 52.40 -10.25 41.11
C ASP A 314 52.64 -9.32 39.90
N GLY A 315 52.88 -9.91 38.72
CA GLY A 315 53.17 -9.24 37.46
C GLY A 315 54.67 -9.11 37.16
N ILE A 316 55.55 -9.60 38.04
CA ILE A 316 57.01 -9.52 37.91
C ILE A 316 57.63 -10.93 37.87
N ALA A 317 58.11 -11.30 36.69
CA ALA A 317 58.86 -12.53 36.45
C ALA A 317 60.31 -12.46 36.96
N CYS A 318 60.82 -13.59 37.44
CA CYS A 318 62.22 -13.82 37.79
C CYS A 318 62.82 -12.88 38.84
N GLU A 319 62.08 -12.67 39.93
CA GLU A 319 62.58 -12.05 41.17
C GLU A 319 63.58 -12.91 41.96
#